data_AF-A0AAV3XSZ6-F1
#
_entry.id   AF-A0AAV3XSZ6-F1
#
_cell.length_a   1.000
_cell.length_b   1.000
_cell.length_c   1.000
_cell.angle_alpha   90.00
_cell.angle_beta   90.00
_cell.angle_gamma   90.00
#
_symmetry.space_group_name_H-M   'P 1'
#
loop_
_entity.id
_entity.type
_entity.pdbx_description
1 polymer ?
#
loop_
_entity_poly.entity_id
_entity_poly.type
_entity_poly.pdbx_seq_one_letter_code
_entity_poly.pdbx_strand_id
1 'polypeptide(L)'
;MPEPISPNNSSLDYTKIQLPNFPNTRIQTAPLSTLDYAKFKVGCKLKNRSIGGNGQQAMTDHILRWWYEDEQRLIVEANRLGITPEELFNQLVKEDGNE
;
A
#
# COMPACT_ATOMS: atom_id res chain seq x y z
N MET A 1 14.67 14.68 2.40
CA MET A 1 13.69 13.58 2.32
C MET A 1 12.84 13.85 1.09
N PRO A 2 12.53 12.87 0.23
CA PRO A 2 11.60 13.11 -0.86
C PRO A 2 10.24 13.51 -0.25
N GLU A 3 9.67 14.59 -0.75
CA GLU A 3 8.38 15.09 -0.28
C GLU A 3 7.25 14.13 -0.69
N PRO A 4 6.18 14.02 0.11
CA PRO A 4 4.96 13.34 -0.31
C PRO A 4 4.51 13.89 -1.67
N ILE A 5 4.13 13.02 -2.60
CA ILE A 5 3.53 13.48 -3.85
C ILE A 5 2.27 14.25 -3.49
N SER A 6 2.29 15.56 -3.77
CA SER A 6 1.16 16.44 -3.53
C SER A 6 -0.03 15.96 -4.39
N PRO A 7 -1.27 15.94 -3.86
CA PRO A 7 -2.46 15.47 -4.57
C PRO A 7 -2.67 16.12 -5.96
N ASN A 8 -2.07 17.29 -6.19
CA ASN A 8 -2.11 18.03 -7.46
C ASN A 8 -1.33 17.37 -8.61
N ASN A 9 -0.57 16.29 -8.37
CA ASN A 9 0.17 15.55 -9.41
C ASN A 9 -0.40 14.15 -9.70
N SER A 10 -1.51 13.77 -9.05
CA SER A 10 -2.19 12.50 -9.32
C SER A 10 -3.01 12.61 -10.60
N SER A 11 -2.94 11.59 -11.45
CA SER A 11 -3.84 11.45 -12.61
C SER A 11 -5.09 10.63 -12.29
N LEU A 12 -5.15 10.01 -11.10
CA LEU A 12 -6.34 9.33 -10.58
C LEU A 12 -7.33 10.30 -9.95
N ASP A 13 -8.60 10.12 -10.26
CA ASP A 13 -9.73 10.74 -9.55
C ASP A 13 -10.17 9.86 -8.37
N TYR A 14 -9.58 10.09 -7.20
CA TYR A 14 -9.88 9.35 -5.98
C TYR A 14 -11.35 9.45 -5.53
N THR A 15 -12.14 10.39 -6.04
CA THR A 15 -13.57 10.49 -5.71
C THR A 15 -14.40 9.35 -6.32
N LYS A 16 -13.87 8.66 -7.33
CA LYS A 16 -14.49 7.49 -7.98
C LYS A 16 -14.06 6.15 -7.39
N ILE A 17 -13.14 6.17 -6.42
CA ILE A 17 -12.65 4.96 -5.77
C ILE A 17 -13.63 4.51 -4.68
N GLN A 18 -14.00 3.24 -4.74
CA GLN A 18 -14.87 2.56 -3.80
C GLN A 18 -14.00 1.76 -2.83
N LEU A 19 -13.71 2.34 -1.67
CA LEU A 19 -12.96 1.65 -0.62
C LEU A 19 -13.89 0.64 0.07
N PRO A 20 -13.63 -0.68 -0.02
CA PRO A 20 -14.37 -1.65 0.76
C PRO A 20 -14.09 -1.43 2.25
N ASN A 21 -14.98 -1.92 3.10
CA ASN A 21 -14.67 -2.04 4.51
C ASN A 21 -13.65 -3.16 4.66
N PHE A 22 -12.37 -2.82 4.77
CA PHE A 22 -11.35 -3.81 5.09
C PHE A 22 -11.61 -4.28 6.53
N PRO A 23 -12.03 -5.54 6.77
CA PRO A 23 -11.94 -6.08 8.13
C PRO A 23 -10.49 -5.94 8.60
N ASN A 24 -10.23 -6.01 9.91
CA ASN A 24 -8.85 -6.16 10.40
C ASN A 24 -8.31 -7.53 9.95
N THR A 25 -8.03 -7.67 8.65
CA THR A 25 -7.38 -8.82 8.06
C THR A 25 -5.98 -8.81 8.62
N ARG A 26 -5.67 -9.90 9.32
CA ARG A 26 -4.30 -10.19 9.71
C ARG A 26 -3.53 -10.35 8.41
N ILE A 27 -2.82 -9.29 7.99
CA ILE A 27 -2.06 -9.25 6.73
C ILE A 27 -1.23 -10.54 6.66
N GLN A 28 -1.58 -11.43 5.73
CA GLN A 28 -0.81 -12.64 5.48
C GLN A 28 0.41 -12.24 4.64
N THR A 29 1.43 -11.70 5.31
CA THR A 29 2.70 -11.46 4.66
C THR A 29 3.39 -12.80 4.40
N ALA A 30 4.01 -12.96 3.23
CA ALA A 30 5.01 -14.01 3.03
C ALA A 30 5.97 -14.02 4.23
N PRO A 31 6.34 -15.19 4.77
CA PRO A 31 7.11 -15.25 6.00
C PRO A 31 8.46 -14.56 5.80
N LEU A 32 8.71 -13.50 6.55
CA LEU A 32 10.05 -12.94 6.71
C LEU A 32 10.99 -14.07 7.15
N SER A 33 12.25 -14.00 6.70
CA SER A 33 13.28 -14.88 7.26
C SER A 33 13.31 -14.73 8.79
N THR A 34 13.59 -15.81 9.52
CA THR A 34 13.66 -15.77 10.99
C THR A 34 14.62 -14.68 11.49
N LEU A 35 15.72 -14.47 10.76
CA LEU A 35 16.70 -13.44 11.08
C LEU A 35 16.14 -12.02 10.88
N ASP A 36 15.41 -11.75 9.79
CA ASP A 36 14.88 -10.41 9.54
C ASP A 36 13.72 -10.08 10.47
N TYR A 37 12.90 -11.08 10.83
CA TYR A 37 11.90 -10.91 11.88
C TYR A 37 12.56 -10.59 13.24
N ALA A 38 13.65 -11.27 13.59
CA ALA A 38 14.41 -10.98 14.81
C ALA A 38 15.01 -9.56 14.79
N LYS A 39 15.64 -9.13 13.68
CA LYS A 39 16.14 -7.76 13.51
C LYS A 39 15.03 -6.73 13.67
N PHE A 40 13.86 -6.97 13.05
CA PHE A 40 12.71 -6.08 13.18
C PHE A 40 12.24 -5.96 14.62
N LYS A 41 12.12 -7.09 15.35
CA LYS A 41 11.77 -7.08 16.78
C LYS A 41 12.77 -6.31 17.63
N VAL A 42 14.07 -6.51 17.40
CA VAL A 42 15.13 -5.76 18.11
C VAL A 42 14.99 -4.26 17.84
N GLY A 43 14.82 -3.87 16.57
CA GLY A 43 14.60 -2.47 16.20
C GLY A 43 13.36 -1.85 16.87
N CYS A 44 12.25 -2.59 16.95
CA CYS A 44 11.03 -2.14 17.64
C CYS A 44 11.30 -1.85 19.12
N LYS A 45 12.04 -2.74 19.81
CA LYS A 45 12.39 -2.60 21.23
C LYS A 45 13.30 -1.39 21.47
N LEU A 46 14.33 -1.21 20.64
CA LEU A 46 15.24 -0.06 20.76
C LEU A 46 14.53 1.29 20.56
N LYS A 47 13.50 1.31 19.70
CA LYS A 47 12.69 2.52 19.43
C LYS A 47 11.54 2.73 20.42
N ASN A 48 11.34 1.84 21.40
CA ASN A 48 10.19 1.85 22.32
C ASN A 48 8.83 1.94 21.60
N ARG A 49 8.68 1.22 20.47
CA ARG A 49 7.44 1.20 19.68
C ARG A 49 6.95 -0.23 19.47
N SER A 50 5.63 -0.39 19.32
CA SER A 50 5.04 -1.69 19.03
C SER A 50 5.42 -2.19 17.63
N ILE A 51 5.30 -3.49 17.40
CA ILE A 51 5.46 -4.11 16.08
C ILE A 51 4.44 -3.48 15.11
N GLY A 52 3.18 -3.37 15.53
CA GLY A 52 2.12 -2.74 14.74
C GLY A 52 2.43 -1.28 14.38
N GLY A 53 2.93 -0.49 15.33
CA GLY A 53 3.29 0.91 15.07
C GLY A 53 4.48 1.07 14.12
N ASN A 54 5.48 0.18 14.20
CA ASN A 54 6.56 0.18 13.20
C ASN A 54 6.08 -0.35 11.84
N GLY A 55 5.17 -1.32 11.82
CA GLY A 55 4.57 -1.83 10.58
C GLY A 55 3.75 -0.74 9.87
N GLN A 56 2.93 0.01 10.61
CA GLN A 56 2.22 1.17 10.08
C GLN A 56 3.16 2.21 9.48
N GLN A 57 4.23 2.57 10.22
CA GLN A 57 5.25 3.49 9.68
C GLN A 57 5.89 2.96 8.40
N ALA A 58 6.27 1.68 8.36
CA ALA A 58 6.88 1.08 7.18
C ALA A 58 5.93 1.07 5.97
N MET A 59 4.63 0.81 6.19
CA MET A 59 3.61 0.90 5.14
C MET A 59 3.44 2.34 4.65
N THR A 60 3.36 3.32 5.56
CA THR A 60 3.29 4.74 5.20
C THR A 60 4.52 5.16 4.39
N ASP A 61 5.72 4.79 4.84
CA ASP A 61 6.98 5.11 4.16
C ASP A 61 7.02 4.48 2.76
N HIS A 62 6.49 3.26 2.61
CA HIS A 62 6.40 2.59 1.31
C HIS A 62 5.46 3.34 0.37
N ILE A 63 4.22 3.64 0.80
CA ILE A 63 3.23 4.37 -0.01
C ILE A 63 3.80 5.73 -0.44
N LEU A 64 4.34 6.51 0.50
CA LEU A 64 4.88 7.83 0.20
C LEU A 64 6.04 7.78 -0.82
N ARG A 65 6.81 6.70 -0.82
CA ARG A 65 7.99 6.57 -1.68
C ARG A 65 7.67 6.01 -3.06
N TRP A 66 6.76 5.04 -3.15
CA TRP A 66 6.59 4.21 -4.34
C TRP A 66 5.23 4.39 -5.03
N TRP A 67 4.23 4.93 -4.34
CA TRP A 67 2.88 4.99 -4.89
C TRP A 67 2.79 5.75 -6.22
N TYR A 68 3.60 6.79 -6.41
CA TYR A 68 3.62 7.50 -7.69
C TYR A 68 3.99 6.59 -8.86
N GLU A 69 5.02 5.75 -8.71
CA GLU A 69 5.44 4.82 -9.75
C GLU A 69 4.39 3.73 -9.98
N ASP A 70 3.78 3.24 -8.90
CA ASP A 70 2.71 2.24 -8.98
C ASP A 70 1.43 2.81 -9.61
N GLU A 71 1.10 4.08 -9.36
CA GLU A 71 0.02 4.80 -10.02
C GLU A 71 0.26 4.87 -11.54
N GLN A 72 1.50 5.17 -11.98
CA GLN A 72 1.82 5.15 -13.41
C GLN A 72 1.65 3.76 -14.04
N ARG A 73 2.03 2.70 -13.32
CA ARG A 73 1.83 1.31 -13.77
C ARG A 73 0.34 0.97 -13.87
N LEU A 74 -0.45 1.38 -12.88
CA LEU A 74 -1.90 1.20 -12.87
C LEU A 74 -2.54 1.87 -14.10
N ILE A 75 -2.12 3.08 -14.45
CA ILE A 75 -2.63 3.82 -15.62
C ILE A 75 -2.29 3.08 -16.92
N VAL A 76 -1.04 2.64 -17.08
CA VAL A 76 -0.61 1.87 -18.26
C VAL A 76 -1.42 0.59 -18.39
N GLU A 77 -1.64 -0.12 -17.29
CA GLU A 77 -2.38 -1.38 -17.28
C GLU A 77 -3.87 -1.19 -17.56
N ALA A 78 -4.50 -0.16 -17.00
CA ALA A 78 -5.89 0.18 -17.27
C ALA A 78 -6.09 0.52 -18.76
N ASN A 79 -5.17 1.30 -19.34
CA ASN A 79 -5.17 1.59 -20.77
C ASN A 79 -5.03 0.31 -21.63
N ARG A 80 -4.19 -0.63 -21.21
CA ARG A 80 -4.01 -1.93 -21.88
C ARG A 80 -5.30 -2.76 -21.87
N LEU A 81 -6.07 -2.67 -20.78
CA LEU A 81 -7.34 -3.37 -20.60
C LEU A 81 -8.56 -2.63 -21.18
N GLY A 82 -8.39 -1.37 -21.60
CA GLY A 82 -9.48 -0.55 -22.14
C GLY A 82 -10.48 -0.07 -21.09
N ILE A 83 -10.06 0.04 -19.82
CA ILE A 83 -10.87 0.52 -18.69
C ILE A 83 -10.20 1.76 -18.06
N THR A 84 -10.89 2.48 -17.17
CA THR A 84 -10.26 3.61 -16.48
C THR A 84 -9.32 3.13 -15.36
N PRO A 85 -8.30 3.93 -15.00
CA PRO A 85 -7.43 3.62 -13.86
C PRO A 85 -8.21 3.42 -12.54
N GLU A 86 -9.29 4.17 -12.31
CA GLU A 86 -10.14 4.02 -11.13
C GLU A 86 -10.95 2.73 -11.16
N GLU A 87 -11.43 2.31 -12.33
CA GLU A 87 -12.09 1.00 -12.50
C GLU A 87 -11.12 -0.13 -12.18
N LEU A 88 -9.89 -0.08 -12.70
CA LEU A 88 -8.86 -1.08 -12.37
C LEU A 88 -8.50 -1.06 -10.89
N PHE A 89 -8.32 0.12 -10.29
CA PHE A 89 -8.06 0.26 -8.85
C PHE A 89 -9.16 -0.44 -8.04
N ASN A 90 -10.42 -0.16 -8.36
CA ASN A 90 -11.58 -0.74 -7.68
C ASN A 90 -11.69 -2.25 -7.87
N GLN A 91 -11.24 -2.79 -9.00
CA GLN A 91 -11.17 -4.23 -9.24
C GLN A 91 -10.10 -4.88 -8.36
N LEU A 92 -8.86 -4.39 -8.42
CA LEU A 92 -7.72 -4.94 -7.67
C LEU A 92 -7.96 -4.92 -6.16
N VAL A 93 -8.55 -3.84 -5.64
CA VAL A 93 -8.87 -3.74 -4.21
C VAL A 93 -9.95 -4.73 -3.77
N LYS A 94 -10.84 -5.16 -4.69
CA LYS A 94 -11.90 -6.14 -4.40
C LYS A 94 -11.42 -7.58 -4.49
N GLU A 95 -10.37 -7.87 -5.27
CA GLU A 95 -9.80 -9.21 -5.42
C GLU A 95 -9.29 -9.77 -4.08
N ASP A 96 -8.72 -8.93 -3.23
CA ASP A 96 -8.26 -9.31 -1.88
C ASP A 96 -9.35 -9.22 -0.79
N GLY A 97 -10.52 -8.67 -1.13
CA GLY A 97 -11.64 -8.43 -0.19
C GLY A 97 -12.73 -9.50 -0.20
N ASN A 98 -12.64 -10.49 -1.08
CA ASN A 98 -13.57 -11.63 -1.17
C ASN A 98 -12.93 -12.90 -0.59
N GLU A 99 -12.79 -12.94 0.74
CA GLU A 99 -12.73 -14.17 1.54
C GLU A 99 -13.75 -14.09 2.70
#